data_AF-A0AAV1QYH7-F1
#
_entry.id   AF-A0AAV1QYH7-F1
#
_cell.length_a   1.000
_cell.length_b   1.000
_cell.length_c   1.000
_cell.angle_alpha   90.00
_cell.angle_beta   90.00
_cell.angle_gamma   90.00
#
_symmetry.space_group_name_H-M   'P 1'
#
loop_
_entity.id
_entity.type
_entity.pdbx_description
1 polymer ?
#
loop_
_entity_poly.entity_id
_entity_poly.type
_entity_poly.pdbx_seq_one_letter_code
_entity_poly.pdbx_strand_id
1 'polypeptide(L)'
;MAGKGEGPAIGIDLGTTYSCVGVWQHDRVEIIANDQGNRTTPSYVAFTDTERLIGDAAKNQVAMNPINTVFGKYIDSKLFTTTLLS
;
A
#
# COMPACT_ATOMS: atom_id res chain seq x y z
N MET A 1 -10.03 24.64 -17.74
CA MET A 1 -10.43 24.91 -16.34
C MET A 1 -10.51 23.57 -15.61
N ALA A 2 -9.53 23.24 -14.77
CA ALA A 2 -9.70 22.17 -13.78
C ALA A 2 -10.46 22.78 -12.59
N GLY A 3 -11.67 22.30 -12.32
CA GLY A 3 -12.47 22.73 -11.18
C GLY A 3 -11.96 22.11 -9.87
N LYS A 4 -12.26 22.78 -8.75
CA LYS A 4 -11.85 22.44 -7.37
C LYS A 4 -11.64 20.94 -7.09
N GLY A 5 -10.40 20.59 -6.72
CA GLY A 5 -9.94 19.23 -6.39
C GLY A 5 -8.53 19.00 -6.95
N GLU A 6 -7.58 19.89 -6.62
CA GLU A 6 -6.31 20.02 -7.32
C GLU A 6 -5.33 18.88 -6.95
N GLY A 7 -5.36 17.81 -7.74
CA GLY A 7 -4.40 16.70 -7.72
C GLY A 7 -4.73 15.66 -8.81
N PRO A 8 -3.75 14.91 -9.34
CA PRO A 8 -4.04 13.85 -10.30
C PRO A 8 -4.90 12.76 -9.65
N ALA A 9 -5.80 12.14 -10.42
CA ALA A 9 -6.66 11.09 -9.89
C ALA A 9 -5.83 9.85 -9.52
N ILE A 10 -6.14 9.25 -8.37
CA ILE A 10 -5.49 8.05 -7.85
C ILE A 10 -6.47 6.88 -7.86
N GLY A 11 -6.03 5.75 -8.42
CA GLY A 11 -6.69 4.45 -8.30
C GLY A 11 -5.92 3.58 -7.31
N ILE A 12 -6.63 2.95 -6.37
CA ILE A 12 -6.04 2.03 -5.40
C ILE A 12 -6.72 0.67 -5.57
N ASP A 13 -5.92 -0.34 -5.88
CA ASP A 13 -6.35 -1.74 -5.85
C ASP A 13 -5.94 -2.36 -4.51
N LEU A 14 -6.92 -2.83 -3.76
CA LEU A 14 -6.75 -3.41 -2.44
C LEU A 14 -6.97 -4.91 -2.50
N GLY A 15 -6.01 -5.60 -3.12
CA GLY A 15 -6.03 -7.05 -3.21
C GLY A 15 -5.72 -7.72 -1.88
N THR A 16 -6.22 -8.95 -1.72
CA THR A 16 -6.02 -9.76 -0.49
C THR A 16 -4.55 -10.08 -0.21
N THR A 17 -3.73 -10.21 -1.24
CA THR A 17 -2.31 -10.60 -1.12
C THR A 17 -1.36 -9.47 -1.51
N TYR A 18 -1.73 -8.69 -2.51
CA TYR A 18 -0.96 -7.56 -3.02
C TYR A 18 -1.91 -6.40 -3.30
N SER A 19 -1.44 -5.20 -3.05
CA SER A 19 -2.11 -3.95 -3.41
C SER A 19 -1.27 -3.19 -4.42
N CYS A 20 -1.88 -2.32 -5.20
CA CYS A 20 -1.17 -1.42 -6.11
C CYS A 20 -1.83 -0.04 -6.16
N VAL A 21 -1.09 0.94 -6.65
CA VAL A 21 -1.56 2.30 -6.80
C VAL A 21 -1.20 2.82 -8.18
N GLY A 22 -2.19 3.41 -8.84
CA GLY A 22 -2.06 4.06 -10.13
C GLY A 22 -2.40 5.54 -10.03
N VAL A 23 -1.66 6.38 -10.73
CA VAL A 23 -1.98 7.79 -10.92
C VAL A 23 -2.35 8.04 -12.38
N TRP A 24 -3.43 8.81 -12.60
CA TRP A 24 -3.78 9.29 -13.94
C TRP A 24 -3.02 10.56 -14.26
N GLN A 25 -2.03 10.46 -15.15
CA GLN A 25 -1.21 11.58 -15.60
C GLN A 25 -0.67 11.31 -17.01
N HIS A 26 -0.37 12.37 -17.77
CA HIS A 26 0.13 12.24 -19.15
C HIS A 26 -0.79 11.38 -20.04
N ASP A 27 -2.10 11.57 -19.92
CA ASP A 27 -3.15 10.83 -20.65
C ASP A 27 -3.08 9.29 -20.53
N ARG A 28 -2.47 8.78 -19.45
CA ARG A 28 -2.42 7.35 -19.15
C ARG A 28 -2.43 7.07 -17.65
N VAL A 29 -2.65 5.81 -17.29
CA VAL A 29 -2.41 5.32 -15.93
C VAL A 29 -0.93 4.97 -15.80
N GLU A 30 -0.28 5.51 -14.77
CA GLU A 30 1.07 5.12 -14.37
C GLU A 30 1.00 4.39 -13.02
N ILE A 31 1.56 3.18 -12.94
CA ILE A 31 1.64 2.42 -11.68
C ILE A 31 2.85 2.92 -10.89
N ILE A 32 2.60 3.36 -9.67
CA ILE A 32 3.63 3.88 -8.76
C ILE A 32 4.39 2.69 -8.15
N ALA A 33 5.72 2.80 -8.14
CA ALA A 33 6.57 1.83 -7.45
C ALA A 33 6.73 2.23 -5.98
N ASN A 34 6.78 1.25 -5.08
CA ASN A 34 7.12 1.48 -3.67
C ASN A 34 8.61 1.87 -3.50
N ASP A 35 9.00 2.13 -2.26
CA ASP A 35 10.38 2.46 -1.86
C ASP A 35 11.43 1.42 -2.28
N GLN A 36 11.02 0.16 -2.49
CA GLN A 36 11.87 -0.93 -2.99
C GLN A 36 11.87 -1.06 -4.53
N GLY A 37 11.12 -0.22 -5.25
CA GLY A 37 10.98 -0.28 -6.69
C GLY A 37 9.93 -1.27 -7.20
N ASN A 38 9.16 -1.91 -6.31
CA ASN A 38 8.10 -2.85 -6.67
C ASN A 38 6.81 -2.11 -7.01
N ARG A 39 6.14 -2.50 -8.11
CA ARG A 39 4.84 -1.91 -8.53
C ARG A 39 3.62 -2.51 -7.83
N THR A 40 3.86 -3.44 -6.92
CA THR A 40 2.85 -4.07 -6.07
C THR A 40 3.42 -4.18 -4.67
N THR A 41 2.64 -3.81 -3.67
CA THR A 41 3.04 -3.87 -2.27
C THR A 41 2.32 -5.04 -1.60
N PRO A 42 3.01 -5.93 -0.86
CA PRO A 42 2.33 -6.99 -0.12
C PRO A 42 1.26 -6.46 0.83
N SER A 43 0.10 -7.10 0.85
CA SER A 43 -1.03 -6.76 1.74
C SER A 43 -0.79 -7.27 3.17
N TYR A 44 0.30 -6.82 3.79
CA TYR A 44 0.76 -7.17 5.14
C TYR A 44 0.91 -5.92 6.01
N VAL A 45 0.45 -6.01 7.25
CA VAL A 45 0.64 -4.99 8.29
C VAL A 45 1.16 -5.70 9.52
N ALA A 46 2.21 -5.16 10.12
CA ALA A 46 2.72 -5.71 11.36
C ALA A 46 2.94 -4.62 12.40
N PHE A 47 2.60 -4.92 13.64
CA PHE A 47 2.72 -4.01 14.77
C PHE A 47 3.93 -4.40 15.60
N THR A 48 4.75 -3.41 15.94
CA THR A 48 5.82 -3.51 16.92
C THR A 48 5.52 -2.55 18.08
N ASP A 49 6.33 -2.59 19.13
CA ASP A 49 6.16 -1.69 20.28
C ASP A 49 6.38 -0.21 19.91
N THR A 50 7.14 0.06 18.85
CA THR A 50 7.58 1.41 18.46
C THR A 50 6.88 1.93 17.21
N GLU A 51 6.50 1.04 16.29
CA GLU A 51 6.00 1.44 14.99
C GLU A 51 5.09 0.40 14.34
N ARG A 52 4.54 0.79 13.19
CA ARG A 52 3.74 -0.08 12.35
C ARG A 52 4.45 -0.27 11.03
N LEU A 53 4.84 -1.51 10.74
CA LEU A 53 5.42 -1.90 9.47
C LEU A 53 4.32 -2.27 8.47
N ILE A 54 4.51 -1.92 7.21
CA ILE A 54 3.55 -2.18 6.13
C ILE A 54 4.31 -2.75 4.93
N GLY A 55 3.66 -3.60 4.13
CA GLY A 55 4.24 -4.08 2.88
C GLY A 55 5.37 -5.08 3.08
N ASP A 56 6.45 -4.88 2.33
CA ASP A 56 7.62 -5.77 2.34
C ASP A 56 8.25 -5.89 3.73
N ALA A 57 8.33 -4.80 4.50
CA ALA A 57 8.85 -4.80 5.86
C ALA A 57 8.03 -5.71 6.79
N ALA A 58 6.70 -5.62 6.73
CA ALA A 58 5.80 -6.48 7.51
C ALA A 58 5.88 -7.95 7.07
N LYS A 59 5.94 -8.20 5.75
CA LYS A 59 6.07 -9.55 5.19
C LYS A 59 7.37 -10.22 5.63
N ASN A 60 8.47 -9.50 5.66
CA ASN A 60 9.79 -10.05 6.01
C ASN A 60 9.89 -10.51 7.47
N GLN A 61 9.11 -9.93 8.38
CA GLN A 61 9.14 -10.32 9.78
C GLN A 61 8.06 -11.32 10.21
N VAL A 62 7.14 -11.73 9.31
CA VAL A 62 6.02 -12.62 9.67
C VAL A 62 6.47 -13.92 10.33
N ALA A 63 7.64 -14.45 9.95
CA ALA A 63 8.21 -15.65 10.55
C ALA A 63 8.65 -15.45 12.00
N MET A 64 9.06 -14.22 12.38
CA MET A 64 9.54 -13.88 13.72
C MET A 64 8.47 -13.25 14.60
N ASN A 65 7.51 -12.55 14.00
CA ASN A 65 6.42 -11.85 14.68
C ASN A 65 5.05 -12.23 14.09
N PRO A 66 4.68 -13.53 14.08
CA PRO A 66 3.48 -14.00 13.39
C PRO A 66 2.18 -13.51 14.05
N ILE A 67 2.18 -13.35 15.38
CA ILE A 67 0.98 -12.97 16.15
C ILE A 67 0.60 -11.51 15.88
N ASN A 68 1.58 -10.62 15.77
CA ASN A 68 1.34 -9.20 15.54
C ASN A 68 1.42 -8.81 14.06
N THR A 69 1.38 -9.78 13.15
CA THR A 69 1.36 -9.56 11.69
C THR A 69 0.01 -9.99 11.11
N VAL A 70 -0.68 -9.06 10.48
CA VAL A 70 -1.98 -9.25 9.84
C VAL A 70 -1.81 -9.27 8.32
N PHE A 71 -2.42 -10.26 7.67
CA PHE A 71 -2.48 -10.39 6.21
C PHE A 71 -3.75 -11.14 5.78
N GLY A 72 -4.13 -11.03 4.51
CA GLY A 72 -5.30 -11.72 3.95
C GLY A 72 -6.59 -10.89 3.97
N LYS A 73 -7.76 -11.55 4.04
CA LYS A 73 -9.08 -10.93 3.78
C LYS A 73 -9.51 -9.83 4.76
N TYR A 74 -8.78 -9.63 5.85
CA TYR A 74 -9.17 -8.73 6.95
C TYR A 74 -8.29 -7.49 7.06
N ILE A 75 -7.51 -7.14 6.02
CA ILE A 75 -6.73 -5.91 6.05
C ILE A 75 -7.64 -4.67 5.90
N ASP A 76 -7.49 -3.70 6.80
CA ASP A 76 -8.22 -2.43 6.72
C ASP A 76 -7.75 -1.63 5.50
N SER A 77 -8.70 -1.35 4.60
CA SER A 77 -8.49 -0.57 3.38
C SER A 77 -7.90 0.81 3.63
N LYS A 78 -8.14 1.40 4.81
CA LYS A 78 -7.61 2.71 5.18
C LYS A 78 -6.11 2.69 5.46
N LEU A 79 -5.56 1.56 5.91
CA LEU A 79 -4.14 1.46 6.27
C LEU A 79 -3.22 1.47 5.05
N PHE A 80 -3.65 0.81 3.98
CA PHE A 80 -2.85 0.67 2.77
C PHE A 80 -2.76 1.95 1.95
N THR A 81 -3.79 2.80 2.03
CA THR A 81 -3.81 4.09 1.35
C THR A 81 -2.64 4.99 1.74
N THR A 82 -2.19 4.99 3.00
CA THR A 82 -1.08 5.86 3.43
C THR A 82 0.28 5.39 2.90
N THR A 83 0.53 4.07 2.87
CA THR A 83 1.80 3.52 2.38
C THR A 83 1.90 3.50 0.87
N LEU A 84 0.77 3.34 0.18
CA LEU A 84 0.75 3.35 -1.28
C LEU A 84 0.94 4.77 -1.87
N LEU A 85 0.82 5.81 -1.05
CA LEU A 85 0.97 7.21 -1.47
C LEU A 85 2.23 7.90 -0.94
N SER A 86 3.01 7.21 -0.09
CA SER A 86 4.23 7.73 0.54
C SER A 86 5.49 7.37 -0.21
#